data_AF-A0A7K0Z1V1-F1
#
_entry.id   AF-A0A7K0Z1V1-F1
#
_cell.length_a   1.000
_cell.length_b   1.000
_cell.length_c   1.000
_cell.angle_alpha   90.00
_cell.angle_beta   90.00
_cell.angle_gamma   90.00
#
_symmetry.space_group_name_H-M   'P 1'
#
loop_
_entity.id
_entity.type
_entity.pdbx_description
1 polymer ?
#
loop_
_entity_poly.entity_id
_entity_poly.type
_entity_poly.pdbx_seq_one_letter_code
_entity_poly.pdbx_strand_id
1 'polypeptide(L)'
;KSLEWVIWNGDSSTLEKNGKILEPIGEAIAPDRIDIVIVPTLHATRDGHRLGQGGGSYDRALSQISAWRIGLIYSGELTIEPFPVEPHDMKLSAIATPDLIVRFTN
;
A
#
# COMPACT_ATOMS: atom_id res chain seq x y z
N LYS A 1 15.54 4.23 -0.93
CA LYS A 1 15.49 2.83 -1.41
C LYS A 1 14.04 2.51 -1.79
N SER A 2 13.81 1.77 -2.87
CA SER A 2 12.47 1.23 -3.17
C SER A 2 12.24 -0.03 -2.34
N LEU A 3 10.98 -0.40 -2.12
CA LEU A 3 10.64 -1.70 -1.53
C LEU A 3 10.87 -2.81 -2.57
N GLU A 4 11.22 -3.99 -2.07
CA GLU A 4 11.29 -5.25 -2.81
C GLU A 4 10.19 -6.18 -2.29
N TRP A 5 9.67 -7.03 -3.17
CA TRP A 5 8.58 -7.95 -2.84
C TRP A 5 9.15 -9.34 -2.66
N VAL A 6 9.06 -9.91 -1.46
CA VAL A 6 9.62 -11.23 -1.14
C VAL A 6 8.49 -12.14 -0.67
N ILE A 7 8.49 -13.40 -1.13
CA ILE A 7 7.51 -14.40 -0.67
C ILE A 7 7.81 -14.75 0.78
N TRP A 8 6.79 -14.65 1.62
CA TRP A 8 6.84 -15.14 2.99
C TRP A 8 5.81 -16.24 3.20
N ASN A 9 6.25 -17.36 3.77
CA ASN A 9 5.43 -18.57 3.97
C ASN A 9 4.93 -18.72 5.43
N GLY A 10 5.15 -17.72 6.28
CA GLY A 10 4.80 -17.74 7.69
C GLY A 10 5.92 -18.21 8.62
N ASP A 11 7.08 -18.63 8.10
CA ASP A 11 8.23 -18.99 8.93
C ASP A 11 8.88 -17.73 9.52
N SER A 12 8.84 -17.58 10.84
CA SER A 12 9.45 -16.44 11.52
C SER A 12 10.98 -16.43 11.44
N SER A 13 11.62 -17.56 11.15
CA SER A 13 13.08 -17.64 10.98
C SER A 13 13.56 -16.95 9.70
N THR A 14 12.67 -16.72 8.73
CA THR A 14 12.95 -15.98 7.50
C THR A 14 12.57 -14.50 7.63
N LEU A 15 12.60 -13.94 8.84
CA LEU A 15 12.36 -12.53 9.10
C LEU A 15 13.62 -11.87 9.68
N GLU A 16 14.01 -10.73 9.13
CA GLU A 16 15.06 -9.88 9.67
C GLU A 16 14.47 -8.58 10.22
N LYS A 17 15.03 -8.07 11.32
CA LYS A 17 14.57 -6.83 11.93
C LYS A 17 15.20 -5.62 11.25
N ASN A 18 14.37 -4.77 10.65
CA ASN A 18 14.76 -3.49 10.10
C ASN A 18 14.09 -2.36 10.91
N GLY A 19 14.86 -1.74 11.81
CA GLY A 19 14.33 -0.74 12.74
C GLY A 19 13.26 -1.33 13.67
N LYS A 20 11.98 -1.00 13.43
CA LYS A 20 10.83 -1.45 14.24
C LYS A 20 9.99 -2.55 13.58
N ILE A 21 10.29 -2.90 12.33
CA ILE A 21 9.53 -3.87 11.55
C ILE A 21 10.35 -5.13 11.29
N LEU A 22 9.64 -6.24 11.10
CA LEU A 22 10.21 -7.50 10.64
C LEU A 22 9.94 -7.60 9.14
N GLU A 23 11.01 -7.78 8.36
CA GLU A 23 10.96 -7.87 6.91
C GLU A 23 11.34 -9.29 6.47
N PRO A 24 10.62 -9.89 5.52
CA PRO A 24 11.01 -11.19 4.99
C PRO A 24 12.33 -11.11 4.24
N ILE A 25 13.22 -12.07 4.50
CA ILE A 25 14.48 -12.25 3.75
C ILE A 25 14.30 -13.27 2.63
N GLY A 26 14.95 -13.04 1.50
CA GLY A 26 14.89 -13.92 0.34
C GLY A 26 15.06 -13.19 -0.98
N GLU A 27 14.82 -13.91 -2.07
CA GLU A 27 14.85 -13.34 -3.41
C GLU A 27 13.58 -12.54 -3.70
N ALA A 28 13.76 -11.36 -4.30
CA ALA A 28 12.64 -10.55 -4.73
C ALA A 28 11.92 -11.21 -5.91
N ILE A 29 10.59 -11.24 -5.86
CA ILE A 29 9.78 -11.71 -6.98
C ILE A 29 9.61 -10.63 -8.04
N ALA A 30 9.33 -11.07 -9.26
CA ALA A 30 9.03 -10.17 -10.36
C ALA A 30 7.76 -9.34 -10.09
N PRO A 31 7.75 -8.04 -10.45
CA PRO A 31 6.62 -7.12 -10.23
C PRO A 31 5.26 -7.60 -10.79
N ASP A 32 5.28 -8.36 -11.89
CA ASP A 32 4.11 -8.90 -12.58
C ASP A 32 3.41 -10.06 -11.85
N ARG A 33 4.04 -10.60 -10.80
CA ARG A 33 3.50 -11.68 -9.97
C ARG A 33 2.52 -11.20 -8.89
N ILE A 34 2.27 -9.89 -8.80
CA ILE A 34 1.50 -9.27 -7.71
C ILE A 34 0.16 -8.79 -8.26
N ASP A 35 -0.91 -9.48 -7.87
CA ASP A 35 -2.27 -9.12 -8.28
C ASP A 35 -2.87 -8.03 -7.40
N ILE A 36 -2.59 -8.05 -6.09
CA ILE A 36 -3.18 -7.17 -5.08
C ILE A 36 -2.14 -6.77 -4.03
N VAL A 37 -2.17 -5.51 -3.61
CA VAL A 37 -1.40 -4.98 -2.49
C VAL A 37 -2.35 -4.35 -1.48
N ILE A 38 -2.23 -4.77 -0.22
CA ILE A 38 -2.78 -4.05 0.92
C ILE A 38 -1.82 -2.93 1.28
N VAL A 39 -2.23 -1.69 1.02
CA VAL A 39 -1.36 -0.52 1.13
C VAL A 39 -1.57 0.13 2.49
N PRO A 40 -0.51 0.32 3.30
CA PRO A 40 -0.61 1.10 4.53
C PRO A 40 -1.13 2.50 4.23
N THR A 41 -2.22 2.86 4.89
CA THR A 41 -2.99 4.08 4.60
C THR A 41 -3.39 4.68 5.94
N LEU A 42 -3.00 5.94 6.19
CA LEU A 42 -3.41 6.66 7.40
C LEU A 42 -4.79 7.27 7.20
N HIS A 43 -4.99 7.95 6.07
CA HIS A 43 -6.27 8.51 5.64
C HIS A 43 -6.41 8.33 4.13
N ALA A 44 -7.64 8.34 3.63
CA ALA A 44 -7.92 8.31 2.20
C ALA A 44 -9.01 9.31 1.83
N THR A 45 -8.99 9.80 0.60
CA THR A 45 -10.06 10.59 0.02
C THR A 45 -11.05 9.70 -0.74
N ARG A 46 -12.24 10.23 -1.02
CA ARG A 46 -13.27 9.53 -1.82
C ARG A 46 -12.89 9.32 -3.30
N ASP A 47 -11.79 9.91 -3.75
CA ASP A 47 -11.26 9.77 -5.12
C ASP A 47 -9.95 8.95 -5.18
N GLY A 48 -9.61 8.25 -4.08
CA GLY A 48 -8.56 7.25 -4.01
C GLY A 48 -7.16 7.79 -3.70
N HIS A 49 -6.99 9.08 -3.39
CA HIS A 49 -5.74 9.56 -2.82
C HIS A 49 -5.59 9.07 -1.39
N ARG A 50 -4.35 8.86 -0.97
CA ARG A 50 -4.02 8.31 0.34
C ARG A 50 -2.94 9.13 1.01
N LEU A 51 -3.05 9.30 2.31
CA LEU A 51 -2.00 9.84 3.15
C LEU A 51 -1.19 8.68 3.74
N GLY A 52 0.10 8.62 3.39
CA GLY A 52 1.06 7.68 3.98
C GLY A 52 1.86 8.32 5.11
N GLN A 53 2.93 7.65 5.55
CA GLN A 53 3.83 8.13 6.61
C GLN A 53 4.93 9.11 6.12
N GLY A 54 4.91 9.53 4.85
CA GLY A 54 5.81 10.59 4.34
C GLY A 54 7.16 10.16 3.73
N GLY A 55 7.42 8.85 3.51
CA GLY A 55 8.69 8.37 2.92
C GLY A 55 8.69 8.07 1.41
N GLY A 56 7.51 8.11 0.76
CA GLY A 56 7.32 7.82 -0.67
C GLY A 56 7.75 6.41 -1.12
N SER A 57 8.10 5.51 -0.19
CA SER A 57 8.59 4.16 -0.52
C SER A 57 7.53 3.31 -1.21
N TYR A 58 6.27 3.44 -0.78
CA TYR A 58 5.16 2.76 -1.41
C TYR A 58 4.85 3.34 -2.79
N ASP A 59 4.85 4.65 -2.99
CA ASP A 59 4.59 5.26 -4.31
C ASP A 59 5.61 4.77 -5.35
N ARG A 60 6.90 4.74 -4.97
CA ARG A 60 7.95 4.17 -5.82
C ARG A 60 7.71 2.70 -6.13
N ALA A 61 7.44 1.86 -5.15
CA ALA A 61 7.21 0.42 -5.37
C ALA A 61 5.93 0.13 -6.18
N LEU A 62 4.85 0.85 -5.89
CA LEU A 62 3.55 0.72 -6.54
C LEU A 62 3.55 1.22 -7.99
N SER A 63 4.45 2.16 -8.33
CA SER A 63 4.65 2.64 -9.70
C SER A 63 5.22 1.57 -10.64
N GLN A 64 5.86 0.53 -10.09
CA GLN A 64 6.51 -0.54 -10.85
C GLN A 64 5.62 -1.77 -11.06
N ILE A 65 4.39 -1.77 -10.53
CA ILE A 65 3.45 -2.89 -10.60
C ILE A 65 2.08 -2.44 -11.10
N SER A 66 1.34 -3.37 -11.70
CA SER A 66 -0.04 -3.18 -12.15
C SER A 66 -1.09 -3.72 -11.18
N ALA A 67 -0.66 -4.06 -9.95
CA ALA A 67 -1.51 -4.64 -8.91
C ALA A 67 -2.67 -3.73 -8.51
N TRP A 68 -3.76 -4.34 -8.08
CA TRP A 68 -4.85 -3.67 -7.36
C TRP A 68 -4.37 -3.15 -6.01
N ARG A 69 -4.70 -1.90 -5.68
CA ARG A 69 -4.21 -1.23 -4.46
C ARG A 69 -5.37 -1.00 -3.52
N ILE A 70 -5.36 -1.65 -2.35
CA ILE A 70 -6.45 -1.54 -1.38
C ILE A 70 -5.91 -0.91 -0.10
N GLY A 71 -6.49 0.22 0.29
CA GLY A 71 -6.24 0.80 1.62
C GLY A 71 -7.18 0.18 2.65
N LEU A 72 -6.64 -0.19 3.81
CA LEU A 72 -7.45 -0.60 4.98
C LEU A 72 -7.47 0.56 5.97
N ILE A 73 -8.66 1.08 6.25
CA ILE A 73 -8.86 2.23 7.12
C ILE A 73 -10.15 2.07 7.93
N TYR A 74 -10.27 2.80 9.04
CA TYR A 74 -11.53 2.98 9.74
C TYR A 74 -12.41 4.02 9.03
N SER A 75 -13.71 4.00 9.30
CA SER A 75 -14.68 4.91 8.68
C SER A 75 -14.36 6.40 8.90
N GLY A 76 -13.76 6.75 10.05
CA GLY A 76 -13.33 8.12 10.37
C GLY A 76 -12.05 8.59 9.65
N GLU A 77 -11.34 7.70 8.97
CA GLU A 77 -10.11 8.01 8.22
C GLU A 77 -10.38 8.26 6.73
N LEU A 78 -11.66 8.20 6.32
CA LEU A 78 -12.12 8.62 5.00
C LEU A 78 -12.52 10.09 5.04
N THR A 79 -11.77 10.93 4.34
CA THR A 79 -11.93 12.40 4.33
C THR A 79 -12.54 12.90 3.02
N ILE A 80 -13.21 14.06 3.11
CA ILE A 80 -13.72 14.80 1.96
C ILE A 80 -12.69 15.86 1.53
N GLU A 81 -11.89 16.35 2.48
CA GLU A 81 -10.83 17.30 2.25
C GLU A 81 -9.75 16.70 1.34
N PRO A 82 -9.40 17.37 0.22
CA PRO A 82 -8.34 16.87 -0.65
C PRO A 82 -6.98 16.98 0.04
N PHE A 83 -6.11 16.02 -0.24
CA PHE A 83 -4.69 16.12 0.11
C PHE A 83 -3.96 16.97 -0.94
N PRO A 84 -2.82 17.60 -0.58
CA PRO A 84 -1.82 17.95 -1.56
C PRO A 84 -1.37 16.67 -2.28
N VAL A 85 -1.46 16.65 -3.61
CA VAL A 85 -1.11 15.49 -4.43
C VAL A 85 0.05 15.86 -5.34
N GLU A 86 1.03 14.97 -5.43
CA GLU A 86 2.15 15.08 -6.33
C GLU A 86 1.99 14.12 -7.53
N PRO A 87 2.59 14.41 -8.70
CA PRO A 87 2.40 13.60 -9.91
C PRO A 87 2.81 12.12 -9.80
N HIS A 88 3.61 11.79 -8.78
CA HIS A 88 4.09 10.43 -8.54
C HIS A 88 3.27 9.68 -7.48
N ASP A 89 2.25 10.31 -6.90
CA ASP A 89 1.40 9.67 -5.90
C ASP A 89 0.49 8.62 -6.54
N MET A 90 0.56 7.40 -6.03
CA MET A 90 -0.18 6.27 -6.57
C MET A 90 -1.58 6.18 -5.95
N LYS A 91 -2.65 6.39 -6.75
CA LYS A 91 -4.02 6.21 -6.27
C LYS A 91 -4.32 4.76 -5.86
N LEU A 92 -5.15 4.62 -4.83
CA LEU A 92 -5.79 3.38 -4.45
C LEU A 92 -6.86 2.98 -5.49
N SER A 93 -7.03 1.69 -5.70
CA SER A 93 -8.14 1.11 -6.49
C SER A 93 -9.41 0.97 -5.65
N ALA A 94 -9.25 0.75 -4.35
CA ALA A 94 -10.35 0.67 -3.40
C ALA A 94 -9.89 1.02 -1.98
N ILE A 95 -10.86 1.30 -1.12
CA ILE A 95 -10.71 1.27 0.34
C ILE A 95 -11.62 0.20 0.93
N ALA A 96 -11.16 -0.44 2.00
CA ALA A 96 -12.00 -1.29 2.82
C ALA A 96 -11.98 -0.77 4.26
N THR A 97 -13.17 -0.70 4.84
CA THR A 97 -13.41 -0.47 6.27
C THR A 97 -13.98 -1.75 6.88
N PRO A 98 -14.10 -1.83 8.22
CA PRO A 98 -14.79 -2.96 8.84
C PRO A 98 -16.22 -3.19 8.32
N ASP A 99 -16.88 -2.14 7.83
CA ASP A 99 -18.30 -2.17 7.45
C ASP A 99 -18.53 -2.31 5.94
N LEU A 100 -17.62 -1.81 5.10
CA LEU A 100 -17.83 -1.75 3.65
C LEU A 100 -16.53 -1.69 2.85
N ILE A 101 -16.67 -1.90 1.55
CA ILE A 101 -15.61 -1.70 0.56
C ILE A 101 -16.10 -0.68 -0.46
N VAL A 102 -15.33 0.39 -0.67
CA VAL A 102 -15.56 1.36 -1.74
C VAL A 102 -14.54 1.14 -2.83
N ARG A 103 -14.99 0.76 -4.01
CA ARG A 103 -14.16 0.71 -5.22
C ARG A 103 -14.20 2.07 -5.91
N PHE A 104 -13.03 2.56 -6.30
CA PHE A 104 -12.94 3.76 -7.13
C PHE A 104 -12.96 3.32 -8.60
N THR A 105 -13.87 3.92 -9.37
CA THR A 105 -13.87 3.81 -10.82
C THR A 105 -13.01 4.96 -11.36
N ASN A 106 -11.94 4.60 -12.06
CA ASN A 106 -11.22 5.55 -12.90
C ASN A 106 -12.12 6.03 -14.04
#